data_AF-A0A2N9NK99-F1
#
_entry.id   AF-A0A2N9NK99-F1
#
_cell.length_a   1.000
_cell.length_b   1.000
_cell.length_c   1.000
_cell.angle_alpha   90.00
_cell.angle_beta   90.00
_cell.angle_gamma   90.00
#
_symmetry.space_group_name_H-M   'P 1'
#
loop_
_entity.id
_entity.type
_entity.pdbx_description
1 polymer ?
#
loop_
_entity_poly.entity_id
_entity_poly.type
_entity_poly.pdbx_seq_one_letter_code
_entity_poly.pdbx_strand_id
1 'polypeptide(L)' 'MNVLSCNWLSRKGAAEKLDVSVDTIERRAIPWQDEPVPGKLRYKFLKLGEETRQDRRYCEEDVEALLVPS' A
#
# COMPACT_ATOMS: atom_id res chain seq x y z
N MET A 1 -10.23 3.97 20.26
CA MET A 1 -9.73 3.50 18.96
C MET A 1 -9.35 4.73 18.17
N ASN A 2 -8.06 4.91 17.91
CA ASN A 2 -7.53 6.14 17.34
C ASN A 2 -7.73 6.11 15.83
N VAL A 3 -8.20 7.22 15.27
CA VAL A 3 -8.44 7.47 13.86
C VAL A 3 -7.30 6.96 12.96
N LEU A 4 -7.68 6.11 12.00
CA LEU A 4 -6.84 5.39 11.03
C LEU A 4 -5.97 6.34 10.20
N SER A 5 -4.86 6.79 10.77
CA SER A 5 -3.78 7.39 10.02
C SER A 5 -3.02 6.24 9.37
N CYS A 6 -3.46 5.79 8.19
CA CYS A 6 -2.75 4.70 7.52
C CYS A 6 -1.33 5.17 7.19
N ASN A 7 -0.34 4.42 7.68
CA ASN A 7 1.03 4.67 7.30
C ASN A 7 1.22 4.29 5.82
N TRP A 8 1.89 5.17 5.09
CA TRP A 8 1.95 5.10 3.63
C TRP A 8 3.29 4.56 3.16
N LEU A 9 3.30 3.30 2.73
CA LEU A 9 4.50 2.63 2.27
C LEU A 9 4.80 2.96 0.80
N SER A 10 6.09 3.07 0.48
CA SER A 10 6.53 3.05 -0.92
C SER A 10 6.29 1.66 -1.53
N ARG A 11 6.30 1.56 -2.87
CA ARG A 11 6.26 0.24 -3.55
C ARG A 11 7.36 -0.70 -3.04
N LYS A 12 8.57 -0.18 -2.82
CA LYS A 12 9.71 -0.95 -2.32
C LYS A 12 9.49 -1.38 -0.86
N GLY A 13 9.04 -0.47 0.01
CA GLY A 13 8.78 -0.79 1.41
C GLY A 13 7.67 -1.82 1.59
N ALA A 14 6.61 -1.76 0.77
CA ALA A 14 5.57 -2.79 0.76
C ALA A 14 6.13 -4.16 0.30
N ALA A 15 6.98 -4.17 -0.72
CA ALA A 15 7.64 -5.38 -1.22
C ALA A 15 8.56 -6.02 -0.18
N GLU A 16 9.38 -5.21 0.50
CA GLU A 16 10.27 -5.65 1.58
C GLU A 16 9.47 -6.22 2.76
N LYS A 17 8.35 -5.59 3.14
CA LYS A 17 7.53 -6.06 4.25
C LYS A 17 6.84 -7.40 3.97
N LEU A 18 6.48 -7.67 2.72
CA LEU A 18 5.86 -8.93 2.29
C LEU A 18 6.88 -10.01 1.89
N ASP A 19 8.17 -9.68 1.83
CA ASP A 19 9.21 -10.53 1.23
C ASP A 19 8.85 -11.01 -0.20
N VAL A 20 8.40 -10.08 -1.04
CA VAL A 20 8.02 -10.35 -2.44
C VAL A 20 8.66 -9.35 -3.41
N SER A 21 8.59 -9.65 -4.70
CA SER A 21 9.02 -8.71 -5.73
C SER A 21 8.12 -7.46 -5.81
N VAL A 22 8.68 -6.33 -6.24
CA VAL A 22 7.91 -5.11 -6.52
C VAL A 22 6.80 -5.34 -7.55
N ASP A 23 7.00 -6.23 -8.53
CA ASP A 23 5.97 -6.61 -9.51
C ASP A 23 4.77 -7.30 -8.87
N THR A 24 4.98 -8.02 -7.75
CA THR A 24 3.90 -8.64 -6.99
C THR A 24 3.03 -7.58 -6.34
N ILE A 25 3.64 -6.51 -5.84
CA ILE A 25 2.90 -5.34 -5.33
C ILE A 25 2.06 -4.73 -6.44
N GLU A 26 2.62 -4.54 -7.63
CA GLU A 26 1.89 -3.95 -8.76
C GLU A 26 0.73 -4.80 -9.25
N ARG A 27 0.88 -6.13 -9.31
CA ARG A 27 -0.20 -7.05 -9.68
C ARG A 27 -1.35 -7.06 -8.67
N ARG A 28 -1.06 -6.74 -7.40
CA ARG A 28 -2.06 -6.64 -6.32
C ARG A 28 -2.61 -5.22 -6.16
N ALA A 29 -1.97 -4.23 -6.76
CA ALA A 29 -2.28 -2.82 -6.58
C ALA A 29 -3.65 -2.43 -7.21
N ILE A 30 -4.48 -1.74 -6.44
CA ILE A 30 -5.72 -1.11 -6.92
C ILE A 30 -5.79 0.35 -6.46
N PRO A 31 -6.40 1.28 -7.24
CA PRO A 31 -6.69 2.62 -6.75
C PRO A 31 -7.48 2.57 -5.44
N TRP A 32 -7.28 3.55 -4.56
CA TRP A 32 -7.96 3.62 -3.26
C TRP A 32 -9.48 3.53 -3.39
N GLN A 33 -10.07 2.71 -2.51
CA GLN A 33 -11.51 2.53 -2.33
C GLN A 33 -11.78 2.47 -0.82
N ASP A 34 -13.00 2.81 -0.39
CA ASP A 34 -13.35 2.85 1.03
C ASP A 34 -13.25 1.46 1.68
N GLU A 35 -13.69 0.42 0.96
CA GLU A 35 -13.64 -0.97 1.43
C GLU A 35 -12.33 -1.65 1.02
N PRO A 36 -11.65 -2.38 1.93
CA PRO A 36 -10.51 -3.21 1.57
C PRO A 36 -10.96 -4.39 0.71
N VAL A 37 -10.18 -4.70 -0.33
CA VAL A 37 -10.43 -5.85 -1.20
C VAL A 37 -9.46 -6.97 -0.83
N PRO A 38 -9.95 -8.17 -0.42
CA PRO A 38 -9.09 -9.29 -0.06
C PRO A 38 -8.04 -9.60 -1.14
N GLY A 39 -6.78 -9.78 -0.72
CA GLY A 39 -5.68 -10.07 -1.63
C GLY A 39 -5.14 -8.88 -2.44
N LYS A 40 -5.74 -7.68 -2.32
CA LYS A 40 -5.35 -6.46 -3.03
C LYS A 40 -4.72 -5.43 -2.10
N LEU A 41 -3.94 -4.54 -2.69
CA LEU A 41 -3.26 -3.43 -2.01
C LEU A 41 -3.80 -2.11 -2.55
N ARG A 42 -4.53 -1.35 -1.72
CA ARG A 42 -5.03 -0.03 -2.14
C ARG A 42 -3.90 0.99 -2.14
N TYR A 43 -3.88 1.85 -3.15
CA TYR A 43 -2.90 2.93 -3.26
C TYR A 43 -3.52 4.31 -3.45
N LYS A 44 -2.82 5.33 -2.95
CA LYS A 44 -3.04 6.74 -3.31
C LYS A 44 -1.80 7.29 -4.01
N PHE A 45 -1.99 8.28 -4.87
CA PHE A 45 -0.90 9.09 -5.41
C PHE A 45 -0.58 10.19 -4.41
N LEU A 46 0.56 10.08 -3.71
CA LEU A 46 1.00 11.07 -2.73
C LEU A 46 2.23 11.81 -3.24
N LYS A 47 2.25 13.13 -3.01
CA LYS A 47 3.43 13.98 -3.25
C LYS A 47 4.46 13.73 -2.15
N LEU A 48 5.73 13.77 -2.50
CA LEU A 48 6.86 13.63 -1.56
C LEU A 48 7.52 14.98 -1.22
N GLY A 49 6.93 16.08 -1.70
CA GLY A 49 7.39 17.47 -1.61
C GLY A 49 6.59 18.36 -2.56
N GLU A 50 6.61 19.69 -2.35
CA GLU A 50 5.71 20.65 -3.02
C GLU A 50 5.72 20.58 -4.57
N GLU A 51 6.88 20.26 -5.17
CA GLU A 51 7.07 20.18 -6.62
C GLU A 51 7.54 18.79 -7.10
N THR A 52 7.29 17.76 -6.30
CA THR A 52 7.74 16.40 -6.62
C THR A 52 6.70 15.60 -7.39
N ARG A 53 7.19 14.62 -8.15
CA ARG A 53 6.38 13.58 -8.77
C ARG A 53 5.50 12.91 -7.70
N GLN A 54 4.24 12.68 -8.03
CA GLN A 54 3.37 11.83 -7.23
C GLN A 54 3.73 10.36 -7.44
N ASP A 55 3.96 9.66 -6.35
CA ASP A 55 4.20 8.22 -6.36
C ASP A 55 3.05 7.47 -5.73
N ARG A 56 2.83 6.24 -6.21
CA ARG A 56 1.89 5.31 -5.57
C ARG A 56 2.41 4.96 -4.18
N ARG A 57 1.56 5.21 -3.19
CA ARG A 57 1.76 4.83 -1.80
C ARG A 57 0.67 3.89 -1.36
N TYR A 58 1.08 2.83 -0.68
CA TYR A 58 0.24 1.70 -0.29
C TYR A 58 -0.07 1.80 1.20
N CYS A 59 -1.29 1.45 1.57
CA CYS A 59 -1.70 1.41 2.97
C CYS A 59 -0.96 0.28 3.68
N GLU A 60 -0.28 0.57 4.79
CA GLU A 60 0.39 -0.46 5.58
C GLU A 60 -0.58 -1.53 6.09
N GLU A 61 -1.82 -1.17 6.45
CA GLU A 61 -2.85 -2.11 6.91
C GLU A 61 -3.20 -3.16 5.85
N ASP A 62 -3.34 -2.75 4.59
CA ASP A 62 -3.59 -3.68 3.48
C ASP A 62 -2.37 -4.60 3.26
N VAL A 63 -1.15 -4.09 3.48
CA VAL A 63 0.07 -4.89 3.40
C VAL A 63 0.12 -5.91 4.53
N GLU A 64 -0.19 -5.52 5.76
CA GLU A 64 -0.23 -6.42 6.92
C GLU A 64 -1.32 -7.49 6.79
N ALA A 65 -2.46 -7.15 6.21
CA ALA A 65 -3.55 -8.09 5.95
C ALA A 65 -3.14 -9.25 5.03
N LEU A 66 -2.09 -9.09 4.21
CA LEU A 66 -1.55 -10.16 3.36
C LEU A 66 -0.53 -11.07 4.07
N LEU A 67 -0.03 -10.68 5.24
CA LEU A 67 0.91 -11.49 6.04
C LEU A 67 0.18 -12.53 6.89
N VAL A 68 -1.09 -12.31 7.20
CA VAL A 68 -1.89 -13.23 8.01
C VAL A 68 -2.35 -14.39 7.12
N PRO A 69 -2.01 -15.65 7.43
CA PRO A 69 -2.56 -16.79 6.71
C PRO A 69 -4.08 -16.84 6.95
N SER A 70 -4.84 -16.79 5.87
CA SER A 70 -6.30 -16.91 5.82
C SER A 70 -6.79 -18.32 6.15
#